data_AF-A0ABD5DFR7-F1
#
_entry.id   AF-A0ABD5DFR7-F1
#
_cell.length_a   1.000
_cell.length_b   1.000
_cell.length_c   1.000
_cell.angle_alpha   90.00
_cell.angle_beta   90.00
_cell.angle_gamma   90.00
#
_symmetry.space_group_name_H-M   'P 1'
#
loop_
_entity.id
_entity.type
_entity.pdbx_description
1 polymer ?
#
loop_
_entity_poly.entity_id
_entity_poly.type
_entity_poly.pdbx_seq_one_letter_code
_entity_poly.pdbx_strand_id
1 'polypeptide(L)'
;SHLLTDPAKTQRYRKGFRSGQGEALAVVFPGTLLELWRVLNACVDADKIILMQAANTGLTEGSTPNGNDYDREIVIISTLRL
;
A
#
# COMPACT_ATOMS: atom_id res chain seq x y z
N SER A 1 -5.61 -11.15 10.07
CA SER A 1 -5.31 -11.25 8.62
C SER A 1 -4.22 -10.25 8.27
N HIS A 2 -3.21 -10.64 7.49
CA HIS A 2 -2.09 -9.78 7.04
C HIS A 2 -2.25 -9.32 5.57
N LEU A 3 -3.48 -9.40 5.07
CA LEU A 3 -3.93 -8.88 3.78
C LEU A 3 -5.31 -8.24 4.01
N LEU A 4 -5.48 -7.01 3.53
CA LEU A 4 -6.75 -6.28 3.56
C LEU A 4 -7.13 -5.86 2.14
N THR A 5 -8.37 -6.15 1.75
CA THR A 5 -8.96 -5.75 0.45
C THR A 5 -10.26 -4.96 0.61
N ASP A 6 -10.93 -5.11 1.76
CA ASP A 6 -12.14 -4.34 2.11
C ASP A 6 -11.83 -2.83 2.14
N PRO A 7 -12.49 -2.00 1.31
CA PRO A 7 -12.24 -0.57 1.24
C PRO A 7 -12.34 0.14 2.59
N ALA A 8 -13.24 -0.30 3.48
CA ALA A 8 -13.39 0.29 4.81
C ALA A 8 -12.18 -0.01 5.70
N LYS A 9 -11.62 -1.22 5.60
CA LYS A 9 -10.44 -1.64 6.37
C LYS A 9 -9.13 -1.05 5.84
N THR A 10 -9.07 -0.74 4.55
CA THR A 10 -7.89 -0.15 3.91
C THR A 10 -7.85 1.38 4.01
N GLN A 11 -8.95 2.04 4.39
CA GLN A 11 -9.09 3.51 4.37
C GLN A 11 -7.94 4.25 5.08
N ARG A 12 -7.50 3.80 6.26
CA ARG A 12 -6.42 4.45 7.03
C ARG A 12 -5.04 4.44 6.34
N TYR A 13 -4.84 3.53 5.39
CA TYR A 13 -3.61 3.40 4.61
C TYR A 13 -3.71 4.14 3.28
N ARG A 14 -4.92 4.38 2.80
CA ARG A 14 -5.21 5.03 1.52
C ARG A 14 -5.41 6.54 1.64
N LYS A 15 -5.64 7.05 2.85
CA LYS A 15 -5.77 8.49 3.16
C LYS A 15 -4.51 8.98 3.85
N GLY A 16 -3.89 10.03 3.30
CA GLY A 16 -2.70 10.64 3.87
C GLY A 16 -2.99 11.41 5.16
N PHE A 17 -1.94 11.69 5.92
CA PHE A 17 -2.05 12.33 7.25
C PHE A 17 -2.66 13.74 7.18
N ARG A 18 -2.23 14.55 6.20
CA ARG A 18 -2.73 15.92 5.99
C ARG A 18 -3.73 16.01 4.83
N SER A 19 -3.35 15.44 3.70
CA SER A 19 -4.09 15.42 2.44
C SER A 19 -3.62 14.21 1.62
N GLY A 20 -4.17 14.04 0.41
CA GLY A 20 -3.93 12.88 -0.44
C GLY A 20 -4.84 11.71 -0.09
N GLN A 21 -5.44 11.13 -1.13
CA GLN A 21 -6.25 9.92 -1.02
C GLN A 21 -6.35 9.26 -2.39
N GLY A 22 -6.48 7.93 -2.41
CA GLY A 22 -6.86 7.19 -3.61
C GLY A 22 -7.25 5.75 -3.31
N GLU A 23 -7.48 4.98 -4.36
CA GLU A 23 -7.83 3.56 -4.28
C GLU A 23 -6.57 2.68 -4.28
N ALA A 24 -6.71 1.50 -3.68
CA ALA A 24 -5.70 0.46 -3.71
C ALA A 24 -6.41 -0.89 -3.71
N LEU A 25 -5.93 -1.83 -4.53
CA LEU A 25 -6.42 -3.20 -4.61
C LEU A 25 -6.29 -3.91 -3.27
N ALA A 26 -5.15 -3.71 -2.59
CA ALA A 26 -4.87 -4.33 -1.31
C ALA A 26 -3.87 -3.55 -0.46
N VAL A 27 -3.90 -3.85 0.84
CA VAL A 27 -2.83 -3.51 1.79
C VAL A 27 -2.27 -4.81 2.38
N VAL A 28 -0.95 -5.00 2.26
CA VAL A 28 -0.22 -6.20 2.70
C VAL A 28 0.72 -5.84 3.85
N PHE A 29 0.85 -6.76 4.83
CA PHE A 29 1.65 -6.57 6.05
C PHE A 29 2.69 -7.69 6.20
N PRO A 30 3.81 -7.69 5.46
CA PRO A 30 4.85 -8.69 5.63
C PRO A 30 5.42 -8.64 7.06
N GLY A 31 5.66 -9.80 7.65
CA GLY A 31 6.21 -9.96 9.00
C GLY A 31 7.70 -10.28 9.05
N THR A 32 8.34 -10.49 7.91
CA THR A 32 9.79 -10.71 7.79
C THR A 32 10.32 -10.09 6.50
N LEU A 33 11.63 -9.89 6.41
CA LEU A 33 12.27 -9.42 5.17
C LEU A 33 12.10 -10.39 4.00
N LEU A 34 12.06 -11.71 4.27
CA LEU A 34 11.81 -12.72 3.23
C LEU A 34 10.36 -12.64 2.72
N GLU A 35 9.39 -12.39 3.60
CA GLU A 35 8.00 -12.14 3.20
C GLU A 35 7.89 -10.85 2.38
N LEU A 36 8.53 -9.76 2.80
CA LEU A 36 8.57 -8.52 2.03
C LEU A 36 9.12 -8.77 0.62
N TRP A 37 10.26 -9.46 0.51
CA TRP A 37 10.85 -9.82 -0.78
C TRP A 37 9.89 -10.62 -1.65
N ARG A 38 9.20 -11.63 -1.10
CA ARG A 38 8.22 -12.42 -1.84
C ARG A 38 7.01 -11.60 -2.30
N VAL A 39 6.52 -10.67 -1.47
CA VAL A 39 5.43 -9.76 -1.84
C VAL A 39 5.84 -8.83 -2.97
N LEU A 40 7.07 -8.30 -2.94
CA LEU A 40 7.60 -7.48 -4.04
C LEU A 40 7.63 -8.26 -5.36
N ASN A 41 8.18 -9.48 -5.36
CA ASN A 41 8.20 -10.32 -6.57
C ASN A 41 6.79 -10.59 -7.09
N ALA A 42 5.85 -10.98 -6.21
CA ALA A 42 4.48 -11.26 -6.61
C ALA A 42 3.76 -10.03 -7.22
N CYS A 43 4.04 -8.82 -6.71
CA CYS A 43 3.48 -7.59 -7.29
C CYS A 43 4.06 -7.30 -8.69
N VAL A 44 5.37 -7.51 -8.87
CA VAL A 44 6.03 -7.32 -10.18
C VAL A 44 5.53 -8.35 -11.20
N ASP A 45 5.48 -9.63 -10.83
CA ASP A 45 5.00 -10.71 -11.69
C ASP A 45 3.54 -10.50 -12.13
N ALA A 46 2.74 -9.86 -11.28
CA ALA A 46 1.34 -9.52 -11.54
C ALA A 46 1.13 -8.12 -12.17
N ASP A 47 2.22 -7.44 -12.54
CA ASP A 47 2.23 -6.08 -13.11
C ASP A 47 1.39 -5.07 -12.29
N LYS A 48 1.66 -5.02 -10.97
CA LYS A 48 1.00 -4.11 -10.02
C LYS A 48 1.92 -2.97 -9.61
N ILE A 49 1.32 -1.80 -9.37
CA ILE A 49 2.05 -0.66 -8.79
C ILE A 49 2.28 -0.94 -7.31
N ILE A 50 3.53 -0.76 -6.87
CA ILE A 50 3.93 -0.95 -5.48
C ILE A 50 4.02 0.41 -4.79
N LEU A 51 3.28 0.58 -3.70
CA LEU A 51 3.38 1.75 -2.84
C LEU A 51 3.93 1.34 -1.47
N MET A 52 5.21 1.63 -1.23
CA MET A 52 5.86 1.37 0.05
C MET A 52 5.40 2.39 1.09
N GLN A 53 4.95 1.90 2.24
CA GLN A 53 4.44 2.76 3.31
C GLN A 53 4.91 2.26 4.68
N ALA A 54 5.49 3.14 5.49
CA ALA A 54 5.74 2.86 6.92
C ALA A 54 4.55 3.33 7.76
N ALA A 55 4.70 4.45 8.48
CA ALA A 55 3.69 4.97 9.40
C ALA A 55 2.63 5.89 8.77
N ASN A 56 2.72 6.18 7.47
CA ASN A 56 1.80 7.08 6.76
C ASN A 56 1.69 8.50 7.38
N THR A 57 2.82 9.09 7.79
CA THR A 57 2.87 10.44 8.39
C THR A 57 3.42 11.51 7.44
N GLY A 58 3.67 11.16 6.18
CA GLY A 58 4.09 12.11 5.16
C GLY A 58 3.06 13.24 4.98
N LEU A 59 3.53 14.48 4.88
CA LEU A 59 2.66 15.66 4.80
C LEU A 59 2.35 16.09 3.36
N THR A 60 3.11 15.59 2.39
CA THR A 60 3.07 16.00 0.98
C THR A 60 2.52 14.91 0.08
N GLU A 61 1.56 14.12 0.59
CA GLU A 61 0.79 13.10 -0.15
C GLU A 61 1.58 11.88 -0.68
N GLY A 62 2.91 11.93 -0.72
CA GLY A 62 3.77 10.87 -1.25
C GLY A 62 3.81 9.56 -0.45
N SER A 63 2.96 9.40 0.57
CA SER A 63 2.85 8.16 1.35
C SER A 63 1.56 7.39 1.04
N THR A 64 0.69 7.89 0.17
CA THR A 64 -0.59 7.26 -0.19
C THR A 64 -0.84 7.36 -1.69
N PRO A 65 -1.78 6.57 -2.26
CA PRO A 65 -2.22 6.79 -3.64
C PRO A 65 -2.70 8.24 -3.82
N ASN A 66 -2.34 8.86 -4.95
CA ASN A 66 -2.80 10.19 -5.33
C ASN A 66 -3.87 10.05 -6.41
N GLY A 67 -5.15 10.11 -6.03
CA GLY A 67 -6.24 9.86 -6.97
C GLY A 67 -6.37 8.40 -7.38
N ASN A 68 -7.13 8.18 -8.45
CA ASN A 68 -7.57 6.86 -8.93
C ASN A 68 -7.25 6.65 -10.42
N ASP A 69 -6.36 7.46 -10.98
CA ASP A 69 -6.03 7.55 -12.40
C ASP A 69 -4.73 6.83 -12.78
N TYR A 70 -4.21 6.00 -11.88
CA TYR A 70 -3.12 5.08 -12.18
C TYR A 70 -3.54 4.06 -13.25
N ASP A 71 -2.62 3.73 -14.16
CA ASP A 71 -2.85 2.79 -15.26
C ASP A 71 -3.03 1.33 -14.81
N ARG A 72 -2.57 1.00 -13.59
CA ARG A 72 -2.60 -0.31 -12.97
C ARG A 72 -3.04 -0.20 -11.53
N GLU A 73 -3.54 -1.31 -11.00
CA GLU A 73 -3.95 -1.42 -9.61
C GLU A 73 -2.75 -1.28 -8.65
N ILE A 74 -2.97 -0.56 -7.55
CA ILE A 74 -1.95 -0.32 -6.51
C ILE A 74 -2.05 -1.36 -5.40
N VAL A 75 -0.91 -1.88 -4.96
CA VAL A 75 -0.75 -2.60 -3.70
C VAL A 75 0.07 -1.76 -2.74
N ILE A 76 -0.51 -1.42 -1.59
CA ILE A 76 0.21 -0.77 -0.50
C ILE A 76 0.90 -1.84 0.35
N ILE A 77 2.20 -1.71 0.56
CA ILE A 77 2.97 -2.58 1.45
C ILE A 77 3.29 -1.80 2.73
N SER A 78 2.65 -2.17 3.84
CA SER A 78 2.90 -1.57 5.14
C SER A 78 4.03 -2.30 5.88
N THR A 79 5.10 -1.59 6.20
CA THR A 79 6.31 -2.17 6.81
C THR A 79 6.33 -2.15 8.34
N LEU A 80 5.23 -1.82 9.01
CA LEU A 80 5.19 -1.65 10.48
C LEU A 80 5.36 -2.95 11.29
N ARG A 81 5.34 -4.12 10.65
CA ARG A 81 5.57 -5.43 11.29
C ARG A 81 7.02 -5.91 11.19
N LEU A 82 7.86 -5.22 10.40
CA LEU A 82 9.25 -5.58 10.17
C LEU A 82 10.13 -5.16 11.34
#